data_AF-A0A7G1IBU6-F1
#
_entry.id   AF-A0A7G1IBU6-F1
#
_cell.length_a   1.000
_cell.length_b   1.000
_cell.length_c   1.000
_cell.angle_alpha   90.00
_cell.angle_beta   90.00
_cell.angle_gamma   90.00
#
_symmetry.space_group_name_H-M   'P 1'
#
loop_
_entity.id
_entity.type
_entity.pdbx_description
1 polymer ?
#
loop_
_entity_poly.entity_id
_entity_poly.type
_entity_poly.pdbx_seq_one_letter_code
_entity_poly.pdbx_strand_id
1 'polypeptide(L)'
;MRYRAFDLFEPGRPRMHQYMLELAALFDAGVLRPLPVTTFDIRRAPAALRYLSQARHIGKVVMTMPDVWAKGTVLITGGTGMAGSVLARHVVTRHGVRHLVLLSRRGADAPGPRSW
;
A
#
# COMPACT_ATOMS: atom_id res chain seq x y z
N MET A 1 -27.75 33.03 -16.08
CA MET A 1 -26.76 32.02 -15.65
C MET A 1 -25.54 32.76 -15.12
N ARG A 2 -25.10 32.52 -13.87
CA ARG A 2 -23.86 33.09 -13.30
C ARG A 2 -22.79 32.01 -13.27
N TYR A 3 -21.63 32.29 -13.86
CA TYR A 3 -20.44 31.43 -13.75
C TYR A 3 -19.70 31.74 -12.45
N ARG A 4 -19.27 30.70 -11.72
CA ARG A 4 -18.41 30.81 -10.54
C ARG A 4 -17.32 29.74 -10.60
N ALA A 5 -16.07 30.17 -10.66
CA ALA A 5 -14.95 29.29 -10.38
C ALA A 5 -14.91 28.98 -8.87
N PHE A 6 -14.64 27.74 -8.51
CA PHE A 6 -14.56 27.31 -7.11
C PHE A 6 -13.32 26.44 -6.89
N ASP A 7 -12.80 26.48 -5.67
CA ASP A 7 -11.80 25.55 -5.17
C ASP A 7 -12.48 24.54 -4.24
N LEU A 8 -12.11 23.27 -4.32
CA LEU A 8 -12.68 22.22 -3.46
C LEU A 8 -12.44 22.49 -1.97
N PHE A 9 -11.39 23.21 -1.60
CA PHE A 9 -11.05 23.53 -0.21
C PHE A 9 -11.73 24.80 0.31
N GLU A 10 -12.37 25.60 -0.56
CA GLU A 10 -13.09 26.83 -0.20
C GLU A 10 -14.14 26.65 0.92
N PRO A 11 -14.91 25.53 0.99
CA PRO A 11 -15.94 25.33 2.03
C PRO A 11 -15.41 25.13 3.47
N GLY A 12 -14.08 24.96 3.65
CA GLY A 12 -13.45 24.75 4.95
C GLY A 12 -13.61 23.33 5.52
N ARG A 13 -12.84 23.03 6.57
CA ARG A 13 -12.74 21.68 7.16
C ARG A 13 -14.08 21.06 7.59
N PRO A 14 -15.00 21.77 8.28
CA PRO A 14 -16.25 21.15 8.74
C PRO A 14 -17.11 20.64 7.58
N ARG A 15 -17.17 21.40 6.49
CA ARG A 15 -17.96 21.05 5.31
C ARG A 15 -17.29 19.96 4.48
N MET A 16 -15.96 19.99 4.37
CA MET A 16 -15.20 18.89 3.78
C MET A 16 -15.40 17.57 4.53
N HIS A 17 -15.45 17.61 5.87
CA HIS A 17 -15.73 16.41 6.66
C HIS A 17 -17.12 15.83 6.36
N GLN A 18 -18.15 16.67 6.25
CA GLN A 18 -19.49 16.24 5.84
C GLN A 18 -19.48 15.57 4.47
N TYR A 19 -18.83 16.18 3.48
CA TYR A 19 -18.70 15.57 2.15
C TYR A 19 -17.97 14.22 2.18
N MET A 20 -16.94 14.08 3.02
CA MET A 20 -16.23 12.79 3.16
C MET A 20 -17.13 11.71 3.77
N LEU A 21 -17.99 12.05 4.75
CA LEU A 21 -18.95 11.11 5.32
C LEU A 21 -20.03 10.70 4.32
N GLU A 22 -20.57 11.66 3.56
CA GLU A 22 -21.55 11.40 2.52
C GLU A 22 -20.97 10.51 1.41
N LEU A 23 -19.75 10.82 0.94
CA LEU A 23 -19.05 9.99 -0.05
C LEU A 23 -18.79 8.58 0.48
N ALA A 24 -18.36 8.44 1.75
CA ALA A 24 -18.14 7.13 2.36
C ALA A 24 -19.43 6.27 2.35
N ALA A 25 -20.56 6.85 2.76
CA ALA A 25 -21.85 6.15 2.75
C ALA A 25 -22.26 5.71 1.33
N LEU A 26 -21.98 6.53 0.30
CA LEU A 26 -22.25 6.18 -1.10
C LEU A 26 -21.33 5.09 -1.64
N PHE A 27 -20.07 5.02 -1.20
CA PHE A 27 -19.17 3.91 -1.51
C PHE A 27 -19.62 2.62 -0.82
N ASP A 28 -20.00 2.69 0.45
CA ASP A 28 -20.49 1.53 1.22
C ASP A 28 -21.79 0.97 0.63
N ALA A 29 -22.68 1.84 0.15
CA ALA A 29 -23.89 1.44 -0.56
C ALA A 29 -23.64 0.96 -2.01
N GLY A 30 -22.39 1.01 -2.51
CA GLY A 30 -22.02 0.58 -3.87
C GLY A 30 -22.53 1.48 -5.00
N VAL A 31 -23.11 2.64 -4.67
CA VAL A 31 -23.56 3.66 -5.64
C VAL A 31 -22.34 4.28 -6.33
N LEU A 32 -21.29 4.56 -5.56
CA LEU A 32 -20.00 4.97 -6.08
C LEU A 32 -19.05 3.79 -6.13
N ARG A 33 -18.24 3.73 -7.20
CA ARG A 33 -17.14 2.78 -7.33
C ARG A 33 -15.82 3.53 -7.48
N PRO A 34 -14.73 3.05 -6.85
CA PRO A 34 -13.42 3.68 -7.04
C PRO A 34 -13.02 3.70 -8.51
N LEU A 35 -12.35 4.78 -8.91
CA LEU A 35 -11.76 4.87 -10.25
C LEU A 35 -10.65 3.80 -10.41
N PRO A 36 -10.40 3.32 -11.64
CA PRO A 36 -9.22 2.53 -11.93
C PRO A 36 -7.95 3.23 -11.42
N VAL A 37 -7.06 2.48 -10.76
CA VAL A 37 -5.85 3.03 -10.15
C VAL A 37 -4.62 2.56 -10.91
N THR A 38 -3.75 3.49 -11.29
CA THR A 38 -2.38 3.18 -11.76
C THR A 38 -1.40 3.52 -10.66
N THR A 39 -0.68 2.51 -10.16
CA THR A 39 0.25 2.66 -9.02
C THR A 39 1.70 2.78 -9.46
N PHE A 40 2.44 3.67 -8.81
CA PHE A 40 3.90 3.77 -8.89
C PHE A 40 4.51 3.69 -7.51
N ASP A 41 5.68 3.07 -7.36
CA ASP A 41 6.45 3.21 -6.13
C ASP A 41 6.89 4.68 -5.96
N ILE A 42 6.83 5.23 -4.73
CA ILE A 42 7.24 6.60 -4.43
C ILE A 42 8.66 6.92 -4.94
N ARG A 43 9.57 5.94 -4.93
CA ARG A 43 10.95 6.07 -5.41
C ARG A 43 11.03 6.34 -6.91
N ARG A 44 9.94 6.13 -7.66
CA ARG A 44 9.80 6.40 -9.10
C ARG A 44 8.95 7.63 -9.39
N ALA A 45 8.90 8.59 -8.45
CA ALA A 45 8.06 9.78 -8.57
C ALA A 45 8.16 10.53 -9.90
N PRO A 46 9.36 10.77 -10.47
CA PRO A 46 9.46 11.47 -11.75
C PRO A 46 8.76 10.73 -12.90
N ALA A 47 8.76 9.39 -12.88
CA ALA A 47 8.06 8.60 -13.89
C ALA A 47 6.54 8.70 -13.74
N ALA A 48 6.03 8.72 -12.50
CA ALA A 48 4.61 8.90 -12.22
C ALA A 48 4.11 10.28 -12.68
N LEU A 49 4.86 11.35 -12.37
CA LEU A 49 4.53 12.71 -12.78
C LEU A 49 4.58 12.89 -14.29
N ARG A 50 5.56 12.28 -14.97
CA ARG A 50 5.63 12.27 -16.44
C ARG A 50 4.45 11.51 -17.07
N TYR A 51 4.05 10.38 -16.48
CA TYR A 51 2.88 9.63 -16.94
C TYR A 51 1.59 10.44 -16.78
N LEU A 52 1.46 11.15 -15.66
CA LEU A 52 0.36 12.08 -15.40
C LEU A 52 0.33 13.23 -16.42
N SER A 53 1.48 13.90 -16.63
CA SER A 53 1.59 15.08 -17.51
C SER A 53 1.34 14.75 -18.99
N GLN A 54 1.56 13.51 -19.40
CA GLN A 54 1.26 13.03 -20.75
C GLN A 54 -0.22 12.67 -20.94
N ALA A 55 -1.07 12.80 -19.91
CA ALA A 55 -2.50 12.47 -19.94
C ALA A 55 -2.81 11.04 -20.45
N ARG A 56 -1.87 10.10 -20.26
CA ARG A 56 -2.00 8.71 -20.71
C ARG A 56 -2.82 7.83 -19.77
N HIS A 57 -3.32 8.39 -18.67
CA HIS A 57 -3.96 7.67 -17.59
C HIS A 57 -5.48 7.75 -17.68
N ILE A 58 -6.15 6.64 -17.38
CA ILE A 58 -7.57 6.60 -17.08
C ILE A 58 -7.70 6.38 -15.57
N GLY A 59 -8.50 7.21 -14.91
CA GLY A 59 -8.72 7.13 -13.47
C GLY A 59 -7.64 7.85 -12.65
N LYS A 60 -7.16 7.23 -11.57
CA LYS A 60 -6.30 7.88 -10.57
C LYS A 60 -4.86 7.33 -10.61
N VAL A 61 -3.88 8.23 -10.68
CA VAL A 61 -2.47 7.87 -10.46
C VAL A 61 -2.18 7.98 -8.95
N VAL A 62 -1.65 6.90 -8.37
CA VAL A 62 -1.34 6.81 -6.92
C VAL A 62 0.12 6.38 -6.73
N MET A 63 0.76 6.91 -5.70
CA MET A 63 2.12 6.53 -5.33
C MET A 63 2.10 5.72 -4.04
N THR A 64 2.72 4.55 -4.06
CA THR A 64 2.77 3.63 -2.91
C THR A 64 4.05 3.85 -2.12
N MET A 65 3.93 3.86 -0.80
CA MET A 65 5.08 3.88 0.11
C MET A 65 5.56 2.43 0.38
N PRO A 66 6.87 2.16 0.35
CA PRO A 66 7.38 0.79 0.38
C PRO A 66 7.24 0.05 1.72
N ASP A 67 7.11 0.77 2.85
CA ASP A 67 7.26 0.18 4.19
C ASP A 67 5.95 -0.24 4.86
N VAL A 68 5.15 -1.04 4.15
CA VAL A 68 3.92 -1.63 4.72
C VAL A 68 4.21 -2.85 5.61
N TRP A 69 5.43 -3.40 5.52
CA TRP A 69 5.84 -4.65 6.18
C TRP A 69 5.89 -4.53 7.71
N ALA A 70 6.26 -3.36 8.24
CA ALA A 70 6.42 -3.14 9.67
C ALA A 70 5.08 -3.07 10.44
N LYS A 71 3.96 -2.91 9.75
CA LYS A 71 2.64 -2.66 10.36
C LYS A 71 1.79 -3.93 10.56
N GLY A 72 2.25 -5.09 10.09
CA GLY A 72 1.47 -6.33 10.10
C GLY A 72 2.29 -7.59 10.33
N THR A 73 1.64 -8.75 10.19
CA THR A 73 2.30 -10.06 10.27
C THR A 73 2.80 -10.48 8.88
N VAL A 74 4.08 -10.83 8.79
CA VAL A 74 4.70 -11.35 7.56
C VAL A 74 4.71 -12.87 7.59
N LEU A 75 4.14 -13.51 6.57
CA LEU A 75 4.16 -14.96 6.38
C LEU A 75 5.24 -15.33 5.35
N ILE A 76 6.19 -16.18 5.73
CA ILE A 76 7.20 -16.74 4.84
C ILE A 76 6.94 -18.24 4.68
N THR A 77 6.60 -18.66 3.46
CA THR A 77 6.48 -20.08 3.10
C THR A 77 7.84 -20.68 2.76
N GLY A 78 8.09 -21.93 3.16
CA GLY A 78 9.44 -22.48 3.16
C GLY A 78 10.40 -21.75 4.11
N GLY A 79 9.86 -21.06 5.12
CA GLY A 79 10.59 -20.10 5.94
C GLY A 79 11.75 -20.67 6.75
N THR A 80 11.79 -21.99 6.94
CA THR A 80 12.87 -22.68 7.66
C THR A 80 13.97 -23.22 6.74
N GLY A 81 13.84 -23.11 5.41
CA GLY A 81 14.91 -23.45 4.46
C GLY A 81 15.92 -22.30 4.29
N MET A 82 17.06 -22.59 3.66
CA MET A 82 18.20 -21.65 3.50
C MET A 82 17.79 -20.24 3.04
N ALA A 83 17.03 -20.11 1.94
CA ALA A 83 16.61 -18.82 1.44
C ALA A 83 15.56 -18.16 2.36
N GLY A 84 14.61 -18.95 2.87
CA GLY A 84 13.54 -18.48 3.75
C GLY A 84 14.07 -17.90 5.06
N SER A 85 15.10 -18.52 5.65
CA SER A 85 15.71 -18.05 6.88
C SER A 85 16.54 -16.79 6.70
N VAL A 86 17.25 -16.67 5.57
CA VAL A 86 17.98 -15.43 5.22
C VAL A 86 17.00 -14.28 4.97
N LEU A 87 15.91 -14.55 4.25
CA LEU A 87 14.84 -13.58 4.04
C LEU A 87 14.17 -13.17 5.36
N ALA A 88 13.86 -14.14 6.24
CA ALA A 88 13.32 -13.89 7.59
C ALA A 88 14.19 -12.91 8.38
N ARG A 89 15.51 -13.17 8.41
CA ARG A 89 16.47 -12.26 9.05
C ARG A 89 16.49 -10.89 8.38
N HIS A 90 16.48 -10.85 7.05
CA HIS A 90 16.50 -9.60 6.30
C HIS A 90 15.28 -8.72 6.60
N VAL A 91 14.07 -9.29 6.61
CA VAL A 91 12.85 -8.50 6.84
C VAL A 91 12.72 -8.02 8.29
N VAL A 92 13.19 -8.81 9.27
CA VAL A 92 13.25 -8.38 10.67
C VAL A 92 14.27 -7.24 10.84
N THR A 93 15.48 -7.40 10.28
CA THR A 93 16.59 -6.45 10.52
C THR A 93 16.53 -5.19 9.67
N ARG A 94 16.08 -5.28 8.42
CA ARG A 94 16.05 -4.16 7.45
C ARG A 94 14.70 -3.51 7.31
N HIS A 95 13.62 -4.26 7.51
CA HIS A 95 12.24 -3.75 7.35
C HIS A 95 11.46 -3.67 8.67
N GLY A 96 12.10 -3.96 9.81
CA GLY A 96 11.52 -3.75 11.14
C GLY A 96 10.31 -4.63 11.46
N VAL A 97 10.14 -5.74 10.75
CA VAL A 97 9.02 -6.67 10.96
C VAL A 97 9.05 -7.24 12.38
N ARG A 98 7.94 -7.12 13.12
CA ARG A 98 7.82 -7.59 14.50
C ARG A 98 7.00 -8.87 14.65
N HIS A 99 6.12 -9.14 13.71
CA HIS A 99 5.28 -10.33 13.69
C HIS A 99 5.64 -11.16 12.46
N LEU A 100 6.24 -12.32 12.66
CA LEU A 100 6.74 -13.19 11.59
C LEU A 100 6.20 -14.61 11.78
N VAL A 101 5.64 -15.19 10.74
CA VAL A 101 5.20 -16.59 10.68
C VAL A 101 6.03 -17.33 9.65
N LEU A 102 6.76 -18.36 10.08
CA LEU A 102 7.55 -19.23 9.19
C LEU A 102 6.78 -20.53 8.97
N LEU A 103 6.29 -20.74 7.74
CA LEU A 103 5.57 -21.95 7.37
C LEU A 103 6.50 -22.93 6.67
N SER A 104 6.56 -24.17 7.13
CA SER A 104 7.28 -25.25 6.44
C SER A 104 6.65 -26.61 6.76
N ARG A 105 6.87 -27.60 5.89
CA ARG A 105 6.31 -28.95 6.06
C ARG A 105 6.85 -29.70 7.29
N ARG A 106 8.09 -29.40 7.69
CA ARG A 106 8.74 -30.00 8.87
C ARG A 106 8.69 -29.09 10.09
N GLY A 107 8.11 -27.90 9.98
CA GLY A 107 8.08 -26.92 11.06
C GLY A 107 9.47 -26.67 11.67
N ALA A 108 9.52 -26.71 13.00
CA ALA A 108 10.75 -26.57 13.79
C ALA A 108 11.76 -27.71 13.58
N ASP A 109 11.32 -28.86 13.05
CA ASP A 109 12.19 -30.02 12.78
C ASP A 109 12.97 -29.87 11.45
N ALA A 110 12.80 -28.76 10.75
CA ALA A 110 13.63 -28.45 9.61
C ALA A 110 15.07 -28.15 10.07
N PRO A 111 16.09 -28.68 9.39
CA PRO A 111 17.47 -28.28 9.65
C PRO A 111 17.57 -26.78 9.40
N GLY A 112 17.72 -26.01 10.48
CA GLY A 112 17.88 -24.56 10.41
C GLY A 112 19.12 -24.18 9.58
N PRO A 113 19.24 -22.92 9.14
CA PRO A 113 20.44 -22.46 8.47
C PRO A 113 21.67 -22.78 9.35
N ARG A 114 22.66 -23.46 8.76
CA ARG A 114 23.96 -23.67 9.43
C ARG A 114 24.53 -22.29 9.77
N SER A 115 24.89 -22.12 11.04
CA SER A 115 25.39 -20.89 11.65
C SER A 115 26.45 -20.17 10.81
N TRP A 116 26.29 -18.86 10.65
CA TRP A 116 27.30 -17.87 10.27
C TRP A 116 27.20 -16.69 11.22
#